data_AF-A0A820HAF4-F1
#
_entry.id   AF-A0A820HAF4-F1
#
_cell.length_a   1.000
_cell.length_b   1.000
_cell.length_c   1.000
_cell.angle_alpha   90.00
_cell.angle_beta   90.00
_cell.angle_gamma   90.00
#
_symmetry.space_group_name_H-M   'P 1'
#
loop_
_entity.id
_entity.type
_entity.pdbx_description
1 polymer ?
#
loop_
_entity_poly.entity_id
_entity_poly.type
_entity_poly.pdbx_seq_one_letter_code
_entity_poly.pdbx_strand_id
1 'polypeptide(L)'
;MMPLEGYTVDYAEPDNGLIMHDGKYFFKAVREGDVVTFATNEENERHSWVQALYRATGQSHKPTPPTTQINKSNSTSGQKDLLDSDRSKNLGFDEYIQSDPCKFDHHDLFKALQTATLD
;
A
#
# COMPACT_ATOMS: atom_id res chain seq x y z
N MET A 1 9.37 18.89 13.83
CA MET A 1 9.80 17.78 12.95
C MET A 1 10.71 16.89 13.77
N MET A 2 10.50 15.58 13.81
CA MET A 2 11.34 14.65 14.59
C MET A 2 12.66 14.39 13.83
N PRO A 3 13.84 14.53 14.45
CA PRO A 3 15.11 14.16 13.82
C PRO A 3 15.22 12.63 13.72
N LEU A 4 15.47 12.12 12.52
CA LEU A 4 15.59 10.68 12.24
C LEU A 4 17.02 10.14 12.42
N GLU A 5 17.94 10.97 12.90
CA GLU A 5 19.34 10.60 13.10
C GLU A 5 19.47 9.46 14.12
N GLY A 6 20.12 8.37 13.71
CA GLY A 6 20.29 7.17 14.52
C GLY A 6 19.07 6.25 14.60
N TYR A 7 17.93 6.61 13.98
CA TYR A 7 16.80 5.69 13.90
C TYR A 7 16.99 4.67 12.77
N THR A 8 16.45 3.48 12.99
CA THR A 8 16.22 2.47 11.96
C THR A 8 14.72 2.21 11.90
N VAL A 9 14.19 1.96 10.72
CA VAL A 9 12.78 1.59 10.52
C VAL A 9 12.68 0.10 10.21
N ASP A 10 11.67 -0.56 10.76
CA ASP A 10 11.30 -1.91 10.38
C ASP A 10 9.80 -2.15 10.51
N TYR A 11 9.31 -3.20 9.86
CA TYR A 11 7.95 -3.68 10.03
C TYR A 11 7.76 -4.20 11.45
N ALA A 12 6.53 -4.05 11.97
CA ALA A 12 6.18 -4.52 13.29
C ALA A 12 4.94 -5.42 13.23
N GLU A 13 4.92 -6.40 14.12
CA GLU A 13 3.73 -7.20 14.39
C GLU A 13 2.63 -6.34 15.02
N PRO A 14 1.36 -6.77 14.94
CA PRO A 14 0.25 -6.07 15.56
C PRO A 14 0.47 -5.87 17.06
N ASP A 15 0.44 -4.62 17.52
CA ASP A 15 0.53 -4.27 18.94
C ASP A 15 -0.88 -4.12 19.51
N ASN A 16 -1.27 -5.02 20.41
CA ASN A 16 -2.59 -5.01 21.06
C ASN A 16 -2.96 -3.67 21.70
N GLY A 17 -1.99 -2.85 22.12
CA GLY A 17 -2.24 -1.52 22.66
C GLY A 17 -2.65 -0.49 21.61
N LEU A 18 -2.13 -0.60 20.37
CA LEU A 18 -2.43 0.32 19.27
C LEU A 18 -3.54 -0.19 18.35
N ILE A 19 -3.83 -1.49 18.36
CA ILE A 19 -5.01 -2.07 17.69
C ILE A 19 -6.31 -1.44 18.26
N MET A 20 -6.32 -1.01 19.53
CA MET A 20 -7.45 -0.27 20.12
C MET A 20 -7.71 1.11 19.46
N HIS A 21 -6.75 1.64 18.70
CA HIS A 21 -6.86 2.91 17.98
C HIS A 21 -7.13 2.74 16.48
N ASP A 22 -7.68 1.60 16.05
CA ASP A 22 -8.06 1.28 14.66
C ASP A 22 -6.88 1.12 13.67
N GLY A 23 -5.65 1.09 14.18
CA GLY A 23 -4.47 0.76 13.38
C GLY A 23 -4.47 -0.70 12.94
N LYS A 24 -4.28 -0.97 11.64
CA LYS A 24 -4.25 -2.34 11.08
C LYS A 24 -2.86 -2.84 10.77
N TYR A 25 -1.97 -1.95 10.35
CA TYR A 25 -0.62 -2.29 9.92
C TYR A 25 0.40 -1.46 10.67
N PHE A 26 1.44 -2.10 11.19
CA PHE A 26 2.37 -1.46 12.11
C PHE A 26 3.80 -1.48 11.57
N PHE A 27 4.55 -0.46 11.96
CA PHE A 27 5.98 -0.34 11.75
C PHE A 27 6.58 0.50 12.87
N LYS A 28 7.87 0.33 13.12
CA LYS A 28 8.57 1.00 14.23
C LYS A 28 9.82 1.70 13.75
N ALA A 29 10.11 2.85 14.35
CA ALA A 29 11.40 3.50 14.29
C ALA A 29 12.14 3.25 15.62
N VAL A 30 13.33 2.64 15.56
CA VAL A 30 14.12 2.23 16.72
C VAL A 30 15.46 2.98 16.72
N ARG A 31 15.79 3.56 17.86
CA ARG A 31 17.11 4.12 18.19
C ARG A 31 17.53 3.59 19.56
N GLU A 32 18.79 3.73 19.92
CA GLU A 32 19.25 3.44 21.29
C GLU A 32 18.39 4.17 22.32
N GLY A 33 17.75 3.40 23.20
CA GLY A 33 16.90 3.91 24.27
C GLY A 33 15.54 4.47 23.83
N ASP A 34 15.16 4.37 22.54
CA ASP A 34 13.87 4.88 22.05
C ASP A 34 13.24 4.01 20.96
N VAL A 35 11.92 3.82 21.07
CA VAL A 35 11.11 3.08 20.10
C VAL A 35 9.82 3.86 19.88
N VAL A 36 9.62 4.28 18.63
CA VAL A 36 8.38 4.92 18.20
C VAL A 36 7.63 3.95 17.30
N THR A 37 6.42 3.58 17.72
CA THR A 37 5.54 2.71 16.94
C THR A 37 4.52 3.54 16.19
N PHE A 38 4.32 3.21 14.92
CA PHE A 38 3.37 3.85 14.02
C PHE A 38 2.35 2.82 13.54
N ALA A 39 1.17 3.30 13.18
CA ALA A 39 0.09 2.49 12.62
C ALA A 39 -0.49 3.15 11.38
N THR A 40 -0.89 2.33 10.40
CA THR A 40 -1.67 2.74 9.23
C THR A 40 -2.89 1.85 9.06
N ASN A 41 -3.86 2.34 8.28
CA ASN A 41 -5.09 1.60 7.99
C ASN A 41 -4.92 0.70 6.75
N GLU A 42 -3.96 1.01 5.88
CA GLU A 42 -3.67 0.28 4.65
C GLU A 42 -2.22 -0.25 4.62
N GLU A 43 -2.04 -1.45 4.07
CA GLU A 43 -0.71 -2.07 3.93
C GLU A 43 0.20 -1.28 3.00
N ASN A 44 -0.38 -0.78 1.91
CA ASN A 44 0.28 0.04 0.91
C ASN A 44 0.84 1.33 1.51
N GLU A 45 0.11 1.95 2.44
CA GLU A 45 0.53 3.16 3.14
C GLU A 45 1.71 2.86 4.08
N ARG A 46 1.61 1.79 4.88
CA ARG A 46 2.75 1.29 5.69
C ARG A 46 3.99 1.11 4.83
N HIS A 47 3.84 0.44 3.69
CA HIS A 47 4.97 0.18 2.80
C HIS A 47 5.64 1.47 2.29
N SER A 48 4.84 2.45 1.86
CA SER A 48 5.34 3.76 1.43
C SER A 48 6.09 4.49 2.57
N TRP A 49 5.54 4.49 3.78
CA TRP A 49 6.18 5.11 4.95
C TRP A 49 7.50 4.44 5.32
N VAL A 50 7.53 3.11 5.37
CA VAL A 50 8.75 2.34 5.65
C VAL A 50 9.83 2.63 4.60
N GLN A 51 9.49 2.71 3.31
CA GLN A 51 10.45 3.07 2.28
C GLN A 51 10.97 4.50 2.41
N ALA A 52 10.09 5.47 2.71
CA ALA A 52 10.48 6.86 2.90
C ALA A 52 11.44 7.01 4.07
N LEU A 53 11.12 6.38 5.21
CA LEU A 53 11.95 6.39 6.41
C LEU A 53 13.27 5.66 6.18
N TYR A 54 13.28 4.51 5.51
CA TYR A 54 14.50 3.77 5.16
C TYR A 54 15.49 4.65 4.36
N ARG A 55 14.99 5.43 3.40
CA ARG A 55 15.82 6.36 2.62
C ARG A 55 16.32 7.52 3.48
N ALA A 56 15.47 8.03 4.37
CA ALA A 56 15.81 9.16 5.24
C ALA A 56 16.82 8.78 6.34
N THR A 57 16.74 7.56 6.89
CA THR A 57 17.66 7.07 7.92
C THR A 57 19.00 6.63 7.35
N GLY A 58 19.05 6.22 6.08
CA GLY A 58 20.27 5.71 5.46
C GLY A 58 20.76 4.40 6.09
N GLN A 59 19.88 3.69 6.81
CA GLN A 59 20.24 2.42 7.45
C GLN A 59 20.75 1.40 6.42
N SER A 60 21.76 0.62 6.81
CA SER A 60 22.38 -0.34 5.90
C SER A 60 21.50 -1.57 5.63
N HIS A 61 20.68 -1.96 6.60
CA HIS A 61 19.81 -3.14 6.50
C HIS A 61 18.45 -2.75 5.93
N LYS A 62 18.02 -3.42 4.86
CA LYS A 62 16.72 -3.17 4.24
C LYS A 62 15.59 -3.80 5.08
N PRO A 63 14.54 -3.04 5.44
CA PRO A 63 13.37 -3.60 6.12
C PRO A 63 12.73 -4.70 5.27
N THR A 64 12.45 -5.85 5.89
CA THR A 64 11.85 -6.98 5.19
C THR A 64 10.35 -7.01 5.46
N PRO A 65 9.49 -6.84 4.45
CA PRO A 65 8.06 -6.92 4.66
C PRO A 65 7.70 -8.31 5.19
N PRO A 66 6.72 -8.42 6.13
CA PRO A 66 6.24 -9.72 6.54
C PRO A 66 5.76 -10.48 5.30
N THR A 67 6.13 -11.75 5.19
CA THR A 67 5.50 -12.65 4.22
C THR A 67 4.08 -12.88 4.70
N THR A 68 3.20 -11.91 4.45
CA THR A 68 1.80 -12.23 4.21
C THR A 68 1.82 -13.28 3.11
N GLN A 69 1.05 -14.37 3.26
CA GLN A 69 0.89 -15.37 2.22
C GLN A 69 0.19 -14.71 1.03
N ILE A 70 0.95 -13.96 0.24
CA ILE A 70 0.58 -13.50 -1.07
C ILE A 70 0.40 -14.78 -1.86
N ASN A 71 -0.86 -15.06 -2.18
CA ASN A 71 -1.19 -15.84 -3.36
C ASN A 71 -0.50 -15.16 -4.54
N LYS A 72 0.66 -15.73 -4.84
CA LYS A 72 1.48 -15.78 -6.06
C LYS A 72 0.84 -14.92 -7.15
N SER A 73 1.51 -13.88 -7.63
CA SER A 73 2.50 -14.13 -8.68
C SER A 73 3.42 -12.94 -8.94
N ASN A 74 4.69 -13.28 -9.23
CA ASN A 74 5.66 -12.57 -10.07
C ASN A 74 6.63 -11.61 -9.38
N SER A 75 7.70 -12.23 -8.87
CA SER A 75 9.07 -11.78 -9.04
C SER A 75 9.30 -11.19 -10.44
N THR A 76 9.87 -9.99 -10.54
CA THR A 76 11.09 -9.74 -11.31
C THR A 76 11.71 -8.42 -10.81
N SER A 77 12.96 -8.53 -10.40
CA SER A 77 13.95 -7.48 -10.21
C SER A 77 13.93 -6.39 -11.28
N GLY A 78 13.89 -5.11 -10.88
CA GLY A 78 14.09 -4.03 -11.82
C GLY A 78 13.89 -2.66 -11.20
N GLN A 79 14.86 -1.78 -11.40
CA GLN A 79 14.96 -0.46 -10.83
C GLN A 79 13.90 0.53 -11.37
N LYS A 80 13.58 1.51 -10.51
CA LYS A 80 13.41 2.96 -10.75
C LYS A 80 12.50 3.43 -11.91
N ASP A 81 11.64 4.40 -11.58
CA ASP A 81 11.02 5.40 -12.48
C ASP A 81 9.68 5.09 -13.17
N LEU A 82 8.77 4.32 -12.56
CA LEU A 82 7.41 4.10 -13.10
C LEU A 82 6.25 4.28 -12.09
N LEU A 83 6.53 4.76 -10.88
CA LEU A 83 5.60 4.61 -9.75
C LEU A 83 4.28 5.40 -9.82
N ASP A 84 4.09 6.28 -10.81
CA ASP A 84 2.87 7.07 -10.94
C ASP A 84 1.88 6.52 -12.00
N SER A 85 2.33 5.64 -12.89
CA SER A 85 1.47 5.11 -13.97
C SER A 85 0.92 3.70 -13.69
N ASP A 86 1.51 2.98 -12.73
CA ASP A 86 1.23 1.54 -12.53
C ASP A 86 0.21 1.26 -11.41
N ARG A 87 -0.11 2.26 -10.58
CA ARG A 87 -1.14 2.11 -9.54
C ARG A 87 -2.57 2.09 -10.10
N SER A 88 -2.82 2.76 -11.22
CA SER A 88 -4.12 2.73 -11.90
C SER A 88 -4.40 1.39 -12.59
N LYS A 89 -3.36 0.62 -12.93
CA LYS A 89 -3.49 -0.68 -13.63
C LYS A 89 -3.89 -1.83 -12.71
N ASN A 90 -3.60 -1.71 -11.42
CA ASN A 90 -3.91 -2.75 -10.43
C ASN A 90 -5.36 -2.70 -9.90
N LEU A 91 -6.19 -1.77 -10.38
CA LEU A 91 -7.61 -1.66 -10.02
C LEU A 91 -8.52 -2.49 -10.96
N GLY A 92 -7.96 -3.21 -11.93
CA GLY A 92 -8.74 -3.98 -12.90
C GLY A 92 -9.46 -3.12 -13.94
N PHE A 93 -9.08 -1.84 -14.08
CA PHE A 93 -9.67 -0.94 -15.07
C PHE A 93 -9.15 -1.16 -16.49
N ASP A 94 -8.01 -1.82 -16.68
CA ASP A 94 -7.41 -2.05 -18.00
C ASP A 94 -8.36 -2.77 -18.96
N GLU A 95 -9.16 -3.73 -18.47
CA GLU A 95 -10.15 -4.43 -19.29
C GLU A 95 -11.23 -3.48 -19.81
N TYR A 96 -11.71 -2.56 -18.96
CA TYR A 96 -12.74 -1.59 -19.34
C TYR A 96 -12.17 -0.49 -20.26
N ILE A 97 -10.93 -0.06 -20.04
CA ILE A 97 -10.26 0.94 -20.89
C ILE A 97 -9.94 0.38 -22.28
N GLN A 98 -9.62 -0.90 -22.37
CA GLN A 98 -9.29 -1.57 -23.63
C GLN A 98 -10.52 -2.13 -24.36
N SER A 99 -11.69 -2.13 -23.73
CA SER A 99 -12.91 -2.63 -24.32
C SER A 99 -13.45 -1.69 -25.40
N ASP A 100 -14.03 -2.28 -26.45
CA ASP A 100 -14.68 -1.54 -27.52
C ASP A 100 -16.09 -1.11 -27.06
N PRO A 101 -16.38 0.20 -26.92
CA PRO A 101 -17.66 0.69 -26.43
C PRO A 101 -18.84 0.25 -27.30
N CYS A 102 -18.61 -0.02 -28.60
CA CYS A 102 -19.66 -0.43 -29.55
C CYS A 102 -20.09 -1.89 -29.39
N LYS A 103 -19.39 -2.69 -28.57
CA LYS A 103 -19.69 -4.11 -28.34
C LYS A 103 -20.55 -4.38 -27.12
N PHE A 104 -20.89 -3.34 -26.37
CA PHE A 104 -21.74 -3.46 -25.19
C PHE A 104 -23.21 -3.33 -25.54
N ASP A 105 -24.07 -4.03 -24.80
CA ASP A 105 -25.51 -3.79 -24.85
C ASP A 105 -25.84 -2.52 -24.06
N HIS A 106 -25.98 -1.41 -24.78
CA HIS A 106 -26.30 -0.13 -24.18
C HIS A 106 -27.69 -0.08 -23.52
N HIS A 107 -28.63 -0.94 -23.93
CA HIS A 107 -29.96 -0.99 -23.32
C HIS A 107 -29.87 -1.53 -21.89
N ASP A 108 -29.16 -2.63 -21.70
CA ASP A 108 -28.96 -3.24 -20.38
C ASP A 108 -28.12 -2.36 -19.46
N LEU A 109 -27.05 -1.75 -19.98
CA LEU A 109 -26.22 -0.80 -19.21
C LEU A 109 -27.04 0.40 -18.74
N PHE A 110 -27.89 0.95 -19.60
CA PHE A 110 -28.76 2.08 -19.24
C PHE A 110 -29.77 1.69 -18.16
N LYS A 111 -30.38 0.51 -18.28
CA LYS A 111 -31.32 0.00 -17.28
C LYS A 111 -30.63 -0.20 -15.92
N ALA A 112 -29.44 -0.79 -15.91
CA ALA A 112 -28.66 -0.98 -14.69
C ALA A 112 -28.32 0.37 -14.02
N LEU A 113 -27.88 1.35 -14.81
CA LEU A 113 -27.60 2.70 -14.32
C LEU A 113 -28.84 3.35 -13.72
N GLN A 114 -29.98 3.24 -14.40
CA GLN A 114 -31.23 3.82 -13.96
C GLN A 114 -31.70 3.22 -12.63
N THR A 115 -31.67 1.89 -12.48
CA THR A 115 -32.01 1.22 -11.22
C THR A 115 -31.06 1.62 -10.08
N ALA A 116 -29.76 1.72 -10.35
CA ALA A 116 -28.78 2.08 -9.31
C ALA A 116 -28.87 3.54 -8.83
N THR A 117 -29.50 4.42 -9.61
CA THR A 117 -29.50 5.87 -9.35
C THR A 117 -30.88 6.45 -9.04
N LEU A 118 -31.96 5.81 -9.50
CA LEU A 118 -33.32 6.37 -9.45
C LEU A 118 -34.37 5.45 -8.81
N ASP A 119 -34.03 4.22 -8.42
CA ASP A 119 -34.93 3.32 -7.68
C ASP A 119 -34.83 3.55 -6.16
#